data_AF-A0A1V1V385-F1
#
_entry.id   AF-A0A1V1V385-F1
#
_cell.length_a   1.000
_cell.length_b   1.000
_cell.length_c   1.000
_cell.angle_alpha   90.00
_cell.angle_beta   90.00
_cell.angle_gamma   90.00
#
_symmetry.space_group_name_H-M   'P 1'
#
loop_
_entity.id
_entity.type
_entity.pdbx_description
1 polymer ?
#
loop_
_entity_poly.entity_id
_entity_poly.type
_entity_poly.pdbx_seq_one_letter_code
_entity_poly.pdbx_strand_id
1 'polypeptide(L)'
;MLWTGRHALSLRDAGRRRSGQGFRPPHLSQHIGGFVLTQDRLDELVPIGNAAMAHRTFIEWDKDDIDELRLMKVDVLAIGMLACIRKAFDLIRAHANEDWALHTIPRDDPAVYDMLCKAAFACALMNSQPMGFYAPAQIVRDAREHGVEVRPVDVSYSHWDNSLEGSTRAPALRIGLRQVDGFREDWAEALAAARATPLSDVETLARRAALRKLADADAFRSLGLDRREALWAVRRLPDDAPLPLFAAADARELGAEPDARLPTMALGEHVAADYQTLRLSLKAHPMAILRPIFDAEGLLTCAQTEARRGGALVRVAGVVLVRQRPGKGNAIFVTLEDETGIINVVLWAQVFEQFRREVMAARLMAVEGVVEKSPEGVVHLVARRVIDRSNELSRLSQDHDTTVQLARADVVAHPQTPRHPPHRHPRDVRILPGSRDFH
;
A
#
# COMPACT_ATOMS: atom_id res chain seq x y z
N MET A 1 -18.61 24.54 -7.64
CA MET A 1 -17.51 25.47 -7.32
C MET A 1 -16.83 24.99 -6.07
N LEU A 2 -15.50 24.96 -6.02
CA LEU A 2 -14.72 24.76 -4.79
C LEU A 2 -14.16 26.12 -4.30
N TRP A 3 -13.76 26.26 -3.03
CA TRP A 3 -13.04 27.46 -2.57
C TRP A 3 -11.60 27.11 -2.19
N THR A 4 -10.72 28.09 -2.01
CA THR A 4 -9.30 27.84 -1.67
C THR A 4 -9.04 27.98 -0.18
N GLY A 5 -8.18 27.12 0.37
CA GLY A 5 -7.83 27.17 1.78
C GLY A 5 -6.55 27.95 2.02
N ARG A 6 -6.65 29.24 2.40
CA ARG A 6 -5.80 29.97 3.36
C ARG A 6 -5.92 31.50 3.19
N HIS A 7 -6.01 32.18 4.33
CA HIS A 7 -6.03 33.63 4.55
C HIS A 7 -5.52 34.47 3.38
N ALA A 8 -6.44 34.84 2.48
CA ALA A 8 -6.30 36.11 1.80
C ALA A 8 -6.42 37.18 2.88
N LEU A 9 -5.38 38.00 3.04
CA LEU A 9 -5.35 39.08 4.02
C LEU A 9 -6.62 39.93 3.89
N SER A 10 -7.50 39.85 4.89
CA SER A 10 -8.45 40.91 5.19
C SER A 10 -7.67 42.22 5.23
N LEU A 11 -8.10 43.21 4.46
CA LEU A 11 -7.53 44.57 4.41
C LEU A 11 -7.40 45.25 5.80
N ARG A 12 -7.97 44.66 6.87
CA ARG A 12 -7.84 45.13 8.25
C ARG A 12 -6.52 44.77 8.94
N ASP A 13 -5.78 43.74 8.48
CA ASP A 13 -4.54 43.28 9.14
C ASP A 13 -3.26 43.95 8.64
N ALA A 14 -3.35 44.85 7.67
CA ALA A 14 -2.21 45.57 7.09
C ALA A 14 -1.50 46.54 8.07
N GLY A 15 -2.10 46.83 9.23
CA GLY A 15 -1.58 47.84 10.17
C GLY A 15 -0.52 47.36 11.18
N ARG A 16 -0.31 46.05 11.37
CA ARG A 16 0.60 45.54 12.42
C ARG A 16 1.27 44.23 12.05
N ARG A 17 2.36 44.26 11.29
CA ARG A 17 3.42 43.22 11.38
C ARG A 17 4.72 43.70 10.77
N ARG A 18 5.80 43.50 11.53
CA ARG A 18 7.17 43.95 11.28
C ARG A 18 7.73 43.37 9.96
N SER A 19 8.46 44.23 9.26
CA SER A 19 9.34 43.97 8.13
C SER A 19 10.28 42.78 8.36
N GLY A 20 10.35 41.85 7.40
CA GLY A 20 11.42 40.83 7.41
C GLY A 20 11.23 39.52 6.63
N GLN A 21 10.08 39.23 6.02
CA GLN A 21 9.92 38.06 5.15
C GLN A 21 9.18 38.45 3.87
N GLY A 22 9.85 38.30 2.72
CA GLY A 22 9.23 38.47 1.40
C GLY A 22 8.06 37.49 1.26
N PHE A 23 6.85 38.02 1.28
CA PHE A 23 5.62 37.25 1.31
C PHE A 23 5.19 36.87 -0.11
N ARG A 24 5.67 35.73 -0.61
CA ARG A 24 5.03 35.02 -1.72
C ARG A 24 4.27 33.84 -1.11
N PRO A 25 2.93 33.82 -1.11
CA PRO A 25 2.20 32.65 -0.64
C PRO A 25 2.54 31.46 -1.55
N PRO A 26 2.96 30.31 -1.00
CA PRO A 26 3.15 29.10 -1.78
C PRO A 26 1.77 28.54 -2.18
N HIS A 27 1.53 28.49 -3.50
CA HIS A 27 0.46 27.83 -4.26
C HIS A 27 -0.95 27.71 -3.62
N LEU A 28 -1.97 28.25 -4.30
CA LEU A 28 -3.39 28.10 -3.95
C LEU A 28 -3.80 26.61 -3.92
N SER A 29 -4.24 26.12 -2.76
CA SER A 29 -4.77 24.76 -2.57
C SER A 29 -6.29 24.79 -2.45
N GLN A 30 -6.97 23.85 -3.09
CA GLN A 30 -8.43 23.74 -3.07
C GLN A 30 -8.93 23.07 -1.78
N HIS A 31 -10.03 23.56 -1.21
CA HIS A 31 -10.76 22.88 -0.14
C HIS A 31 -11.50 21.68 -0.73
N ILE A 32 -11.12 20.48 -0.28
CA ILE A 32 -11.66 19.22 -0.80
C ILE A 32 -13.09 19.05 -0.26
N GLY A 33 -14.09 19.26 -1.13
CA GLY A 33 -15.51 18.99 -0.84
C GLY A 33 -16.36 20.20 -0.47
N GLY A 34 -15.79 21.40 -0.34
CA GLY A 34 -16.57 22.60 0.00
C GLY A 34 -17.19 23.28 -1.22
N PHE A 35 -18.50 23.47 -1.24
CA PHE A 35 -19.25 24.15 -2.30
C PHE A 35 -19.89 25.42 -1.78
N VAL A 36 -19.89 26.48 -2.60
CA VAL A 36 -20.62 27.72 -2.33
C VAL A 36 -21.83 27.80 -3.25
N LEU A 37 -22.97 28.18 -2.69
CA LEU A 37 -24.18 28.51 -3.42
C LEU A 37 -24.54 29.98 -3.16
N THR A 38 -24.81 30.68 -4.25
CA THR A 38 -25.29 32.07 -4.23
C THR A 38 -26.62 32.14 -4.96
N GLN A 39 -27.46 33.08 -4.55
CA GLN A 39 -28.74 33.34 -5.23
C GLN A 39 -28.50 33.93 -6.63
N ASP A 40 -27.56 34.86 -6.72
CA ASP A 40 -27.16 35.51 -7.96
C ASP A 40 -25.86 34.90 -8.51
N ARG A 41 -25.47 35.40 -9.69
CA ARG A 41 -24.28 34.97 -10.43
C ARG A 41 -23.00 35.16 -9.60
N LEU A 42 -22.29 34.05 -9.35
CA LEU A 42 -21.09 34.06 -8.51
C LEU A 42 -19.94 34.90 -9.10
N ASP A 43 -19.87 35.03 -10.42
CA ASP A 43 -18.86 35.85 -11.12
C ASP A 43 -19.04 37.35 -10.93
N GLU A 44 -20.22 37.80 -10.48
CA GLU A 44 -20.46 39.20 -10.11
C GLU A 44 -19.95 39.53 -8.70
N LEU A 45 -19.73 38.50 -7.86
CA LEU A 45 -19.31 38.64 -6.47
C LEU A 45 -17.81 38.38 -6.29
N VAL A 46 -17.27 37.36 -6.96
CA VAL A 46 -15.89 36.92 -6.79
C VAL A 46 -15.31 36.39 -8.10
N PRO A 47 -14.04 36.69 -8.42
CA PRO A 47 -13.35 36.07 -9.54
C PRO A 47 -13.33 34.54 -9.44
N ILE A 48 -13.60 33.90 -10.58
CA ILE A 48 -13.62 32.45 -10.70
C ILE A 48 -12.38 32.00 -11.46
N GLY A 49 -11.57 31.13 -10.84
CA GLY A 49 -10.44 30.46 -11.45
C GLY A 49 -10.80 29.05 -11.94
N ASN A 50 -10.07 28.56 -12.94
CA ASN A 50 -10.11 27.15 -13.33
C ASN A 50 -9.18 26.35 -12.41
N ALA A 51 -9.69 25.28 -11.83
CA ALA A 51 -8.90 24.35 -11.03
C ALA A 51 -7.94 23.53 -11.90
N ALA A 52 -6.90 22.97 -11.28
CA ALA A 52 -5.99 22.02 -11.94
C ALA A 52 -6.70 20.75 -12.43
N MET A 53 -7.85 20.39 -11.83
CA MET A 53 -8.68 19.29 -12.29
C MET A 53 -9.63 19.77 -13.39
N ALA A 54 -9.70 19.04 -14.50
CA ALA A 54 -10.61 19.34 -15.60
C ALA A 54 -12.06 19.48 -15.11
N HIS A 55 -12.78 20.46 -15.68
CA HIS A 55 -14.19 20.77 -15.38
C HIS A 55 -14.46 21.20 -13.92
N ARG A 56 -13.45 21.64 -13.18
CA ARG A 56 -13.63 22.23 -11.85
C ARG A 56 -13.21 23.69 -11.84
N THR A 57 -13.98 24.50 -11.11
CA THR A 57 -13.72 25.91 -10.88
C THR A 57 -13.56 26.18 -9.39
N PHE A 58 -12.73 27.17 -9.06
CA PHE A 58 -12.56 27.63 -7.70
C PHE A 58 -12.76 29.14 -7.57
N ILE A 59 -13.05 29.60 -6.36
CA ILE A 59 -13.05 31.02 -5.99
C ILE A 59 -11.87 31.34 -5.08
N GLU A 60 -11.36 32.56 -5.15
CA GLU A 60 -10.15 32.98 -4.41
C GLU A 60 -10.38 33.14 -2.90
N TRP A 61 -11.62 33.37 -2.49
CA TRP A 61 -12.00 33.48 -1.08
C TRP A 61 -11.79 32.17 -0.33
N ASP A 62 -11.43 32.31 0.94
CA ASP A 62 -11.28 31.19 1.87
C ASP A 62 -12.53 30.94 2.72
N LYS A 63 -12.47 29.94 3.59
CA LYS A 63 -13.61 29.57 4.44
C LYS A 63 -14.10 30.75 5.30
N ASP A 64 -13.17 31.54 5.84
CA ASP A 64 -13.51 32.63 6.76
C ASP A 64 -14.15 33.79 5.99
N ASP A 65 -13.67 34.07 4.77
CA ASP A 65 -14.29 35.05 3.87
C ASP A 65 -15.74 34.68 3.52
N ILE A 66 -15.98 33.41 3.20
CA ILE A 66 -17.32 32.87 2.89
C ILE A 66 -18.25 32.94 4.11
N ASP A 67 -17.74 32.60 5.29
CA ASP A 67 -18.49 32.65 6.54
C ASP A 67 -18.82 34.12 6.93
N GLU A 68 -17.89 35.06 6.73
CA GLU A 68 -18.10 36.51 6.98
C GLU A 68 -19.16 37.10 6.04
N LEU A 69 -19.11 36.74 4.76
CA LEU A 69 -20.08 37.17 3.75
C LEU A 69 -21.44 36.46 3.88
N ARG A 70 -21.57 35.52 4.83
CA ARG A 70 -22.78 34.73 5.08
C ARG A 70 -23.29 34.02 3.84
N LEU A 71 -22.38 33.59 2.97
CA LEU A 71 -22.73 32.83 1.79
C LEU A 71 -23.06 31.39 2.19
N MET A 72 -24.00 30.77 1.46
CA MET A 72 -24.36 29.39 1.75
C MET A 72 -23.21 28.48 1.35
N LYS A 73 -22.66 27.76 2.33
CA LYS A 73 -21.66 26.71 2.11
C LYS A 73 -22.25 25.33 2.35
N VAL A 74 -21.90 24.39 1.48
CA VAL A 74 -22.27 22.98 1.57
C VAL A 74 -21.01 22.15 1.45
N ASP A 75 -20.72 21.35 2.47
CA ASP A 75 -19.61 20.40 2.43
C ASP A 75 -20.12 19.03 1.95
N VAL A 76 -19.69 18.65 0.75
CA VAL A 76 -19.91 17.31 0.18
C VAL A 76 -18.67 16.47 0.48
N LEU A 77 -18.75 15.72 1.57
CA LEU A 77 -17.66 14.86 2.04
C LEU A 77 -17.69 13.51 1.30
N ALA A 78 -16.62 13.19 0.58
CA ALA A 78 -16.40 11.86 0.04
C ALA A 78 -15.87 10.93 1.15
N ILE A 79 -16.74 10.53 2.07
CA ILE A 79 -16.37 9.65 3.19
C ILE A 79 -16.23 8.23 2.68
N GLY A 80 -14.99 7.73 2.60
CA GLY A 80 -14.74 6.40 2.07
C GLY A 80 -15.34 5.26 2.91
N MET A 81 -15.67 5.49 4.20
CA MET A 81 -16.41 4.50 4.99
C MET A 81 -17.84 4.27 4.47
N LEU A 82 -18.50 5.30 3.94
CA LEU A 82 -19.81 5.11 3.31
C LEU A 82 -19.69 4.30 2.01
N ALA A 83 -18.60 4.49 1.26
CA ALA A 83 -18.29 3.65 0.10
C ALA A 83 -18.02 2.19 0.52
N CYS A 84 -17.31 1.98 1.63
CA CYS A 84 -17.07 0.65 2.20
C CYS A 84 -18.39 -0.03 2.59
N ILE A 85 -19.29 0.67 3.27
CA ILE A 85 -20.60 0.12 3.66
C ILE A 85 -21.42 -0.27 2.41
N ARG A 86 -21.48 0.61 1.40
CA ARG A 86 -22.16 0.30 0.13
C ARG A 86 -21.60 -0.96 -0.53
N LYS A 87 -20.27 -1.04 -0.67
CA LYS A 87 -19.59 -2.20 -1.26
C LYS A 87 -19.83 -3.48 -0.44
N ALA A 88 -19.93 -3.37 0.89
CA ALA A 88 -20.27 -4.50 1.74
C ALA A 88 -21.70 -5.02 1.45
N PHE A 89 -22.68 -4.13 1.28
CA PHE A 89 -24.04 -4.54 0.89
C PHE A 89 -24.08 -5.17 -0.50
N ASP A 90 -23.33 -4.63 -1.46
CA ASP A 90 -23.22 -5.22 -2.80
C ASP A 90 -22.66 -6.65 -2.73
N LEU A 91 -21.65 -6.89 -1.89
CA LEU A 91 -21.07 -8.21 -1.65
C LEU A 91 -22.05 -9.18 -0.96
N ILE A 92 -22.81 -8.70 0.04
CA ILE A 92 -23.83 -9.51 0.72
C ILE A 92 -24.94 -9.90 -0.26
N ARG A 93 -25.41 -8.96 -1.07
CA ARG A 93 -26.40 -9.23 -2.11
C ARG A 93 -25.90 -10.27 -3.11
N ALA A 94 -24.64 -10.20 -3.52
CA ALA A 94 -24.05 -11.16 -4.44
C ALA A 94 -23.84 -12.56 -3.84
N HIS A 95 -23.51 -12.66 -2.55
CA HIS A 95 -23.10 -13.93 -1.93
C HIS A 95 -24.20 -14.62 -1.11
N ALA A 96 -25.04 -13.85 -0.41
CA ALA A 96 -26.13 -14.34 0.42
C ALA A 96 -27.51 -14.15 -0.22
N ASN A 97 -27.60 -13.44 -1.35
CA ASN A 97 -28.87 -13.06 -2.01
C ASN A 97 -29.83 -12.29 -1.08
N GLU A 98 -29.26 -11.50 -0.16
CA GLU A 98 -29.98 -10.66 0.78
C GLU A 98 -29.79 -9.19 0.39
N ASP A 99 -30.88 -8.42 0.37
CA ASP A 99 -30.83 -7.01 0.01
C ASP A 99 -31.00 -6.12 1.24
N TRP A 100 -29.90 -5.53 1.69
CA TRP A 100 -29.85 -4.68 2.88
C TRP A 100 -29.61 -3.21 2.50
N ALA A 101 -30.37 -2.33 3.14
CA ALA A 101 -30.14 -0.88 3.13
C ALA A 101 -29.82 -0.38 4.54
N LEU A 102 -29.13 0.76 4.65
CA LEU A 102 -28.66 1.28 5.94
C LEU A 102 -29.79 1.48 6.98
N HIS A 103 -31.00 1.81 6.52
CA HIS A 103 -32.17 2.01 7.38
C HIS A 103 -32.91 0.70 7.74
N THR A 104 -32.62 -0.40 7.04
CA THR A 104 -33.26 -1.71 7.25
C THR A 104 -32.47 -2.62 8.18
N ILE A 105 -31.23 -2.25 8.52
CA ILE A 105 -30.37 -3.06 9.38
C ILE A 105 -30.91 -3.04 10.82
N PRO A 106 -31.14 -4.20 11.44
CA PRO A 106 -31.50 -4.29 12.85
C PRO A 106 -30.46 -3.58 13.71
N ARG A 107 -30.92 -2.75 14.64
CA ARG A 107 -30.02 -2.11 15.62
C ARG A 107 -29.73 -3.09 16.74
N ASP A 108 -28.49 -3.03 17.25
CA ASP A 108 -28.07 -3.68 18.48
C ASP A 108 -28.19 -5.22 18.49
N ASP A 109 -27.82 -5.89 17.39
CA ASP A 109 -27.75 -7.36 17.34
C ASP A 109 -26.45 -7.87 18.00
N PRO A 110 -26.53 -8.59 19.15
CA PRO A 110 -25.37 -9.15 19.83
C PRO A 110 -24.57 -10.11 18.96
N ALA A 111 -25.26 -10.86 18.08
CA ALA A 111 -24.61 -11.74 17.14
C ALA A 111 -23.85 -10.94 16.08
N VAL A 112 -24.29 -9.75 15.66
CA VAL A 112 -23.55 -8.87 14.73
C VAL A 112 -22.31 -8.26 15.40
N TYR A 113 -22.33 -8.01 16.71
CA TYR A 113 -21.14 -7.60 17.44
C TYR A 113 -20.12 -8.75 17.59
N ASP A 114 -20.60 -9.98 17.75
CA ASP A 114 -19.77 -11.20 17.75
C ASP A 114 -19.32 -11.63 16.33
N MET A 115 -20.14 -11.31 15.31
CA MET A 115 -20.07 -11.73 13.89
C MET A 115 -19.96 -10.54 12.94
N LEU A 116 -19.31 -9.44 13.32
CA LEU A 116 -18.78 -8.50 12.31
C LEU A 116 -17.96 -9.38 11.37
N CYS A 117 -18.53 -9.74 10.20
CA CYS A 117 -18.00 -10.78 9.34
C CYS A 117 -16.59 -10.35 8.94
N LYS A 118 -15.59 -10.83 9.69
CA LYS A 118 -14.20 -10.36 9.63
C LYS A 118 -13.71 -10.35 8.19
N ALA A 119 -14.13 -11.35 7.42
CA ALA A 119 -13.86 -11.48 6.00
C ALA A 119 -14.60 -10.45 5.13
N ALA A 120 -15.90 -10.23 5.32
CA ALA A 120 -16.68 -9.29 4.52
C ALA A 120 -16.28 -7.83 4.79
N PHE A 121 -16.03 -7.49 6.06
CA PHE A 121 -15.53 -6.18 6.44
C PHE A 121 -14.12 -5.94 5.88
N ALA A 122 -13.20 -6.89 6.03
CA ALA A 122 -11.87 -6.82 5.42
C ALA A 122 -11.95 -6.71 3.89
N CYS A 123 -12.82 -7.49 3.23
CA CYS A 123 -13.05 -7.45 1.79
C CYS A 123 -13.52 -6.06 1.32
N ALA A 124 -14.51 -5.49 2.00
CA ALA A 124 -15.05 -4.18 1.68
C ALA A 124 -14.03 -3.06 1.93
N LEU A 125 -13.25 -3.17 3.01
CA LEU A 125 -12.19 -2.21 3.33
C LEU A 125 -11.06 -2.27 2.29
N MET A 126 -10.69 -3.48 1.86
CA MET A 126 -9.75 -3.70 0.75
C MET A 126 -10.28 -3.11 -0.55
N ASN A 127 -11.54 -3.35 -0.89
CA ASN A 127 -12.21 -2.80 -2.09
C ASN A 127 -12.36 -1.27 -2.06
N SER A 128 -12.33 -0.65 -0.88
CA SER A 128 -12.50 0.81 -0.73
C SER A 128 -11.18 1.58 -0.74
N GLN A 129 -10.04 0.89 -0.82
CA GLN A 129 -8.74 1.54 -0.94
C GLN A 129 -8.64 2.41 -2.22
N PRO A 130 -7.93 3.55 -2.18
CA PRO A 130 -7.08 4.02 -1.09
C PRO A 130 -7.86 4.74 0.03
N MET A 131 -7.84 4.16 1.24
CA MET A 131 -8.32 4.77 2.48
C MET A 131 -7.09 5.17 3.28
N GLY A 132 -6.91 6.45 3.59
CA GLY A 132 -5.67 6.98 4.17
C GLY A 132 -5.18 6.30 5.46
N PHE A 133 -6.05 5.55 6.16
CA PHE A 133 -5.79 5.00 7.49
C PHE A 133 -5.05 3.64 7.50
N TYR A 134 -5.52 2.63 6.74
CA TYR A 134 -4.98 1.26 6.83
C TYR A 134 -4.39 0.76 5.51
N ALA A 135 -3.23 0.11 5.55
CA ALA A 135 -2.60 -0.52 4.39
C ALA A 135 -3.19 -1.91 4.09
N PRO A 136 -3.23 -2.35 2.82
CA PRO A 136 -3.75 -3.67 2.45
C PRO A 136 -3.13 -4.83 3.25
N ALA A 137 -1.81 -4.80 3.47
CA ALA A 137 -1.11 -5.82 4.25
C ALA A 137 -1.63 -5.92 5.69
N GLN A 138 -1.92 -4.79 6.34
CA GLN A 138 -2.42 -4.75 7.71
C GLN A 138 -3.84 -5.29 7.80
N ILE A 139 -4.70 -4.94 6.84
CA ILE A 139 -6.08 -5.43 6.78
C ILE A 139 -6.10 -6.95 6.59
N VAL A 140 -5.26 -7.46 5.69
CA VAL A 140 -5.13 -8.90 5.44
C VAL A 140 -4.59 -9.64 6.66
N ARG A 141 -3.59 -9.07 7.33
CA ARG A 141 -3.02 -9.63 8.55
C ARG A 141 -4.07 -9.69 9.67
N ASP A 142 -4.73 -8.58 9.94
CA ASP A 142 -5.79 -8.46 10.93
C ASP A 142 -6.90 -9.49 10.65
N ALA A 143 -7.32 -9.63 9.39
CA ALA A 143 -8.28 -10.67 9.00
C ALA A 143 -7.79 -12.09 9.34
N ARG A 144 -6.52 -12.41 9.09
CA ARG A 144 -5.93 -13.73 9.41
C ARG A 144 -5.83 -13.98 10.91
N GLU A 145 -5.38 -12.99 11.69
CA GLU A 145 -5.32 -13.06 13.15
C GLU A 145 -6.71 -13.28 13.76
N HIS A 146 -7.75 -12.79 13.08
CA HIS A 146 -9.14 -13.01 13.44
C HIS A 146 -9.76 -14.30 12.88
N GLY A 147 -8.98 -15.16 12.20
CA GLY A 147 -9.42 -16.47 11.73
C GLY A 147 -10.01 -16.51 10.32
N VAL A 148 -9.86 -15.44 9.53
CA VAL A 148 -10.28 -15.42 8.11
C VAL A 148 -9.23 -16.11 7.25
N GLU A 149 -9.66 -17.11 6.48
CA GLU A 149 -8.83 -17.67 5.41
C GLU A 149 -8.67 -16.62 4.30
N VAL A 150 -7.43 -16.23 3.99
CA VAL A 150 -7.13 -15.31 2.89
C VAL A 150 -6.43 -16.06 1.77
N ARG A 151 -7.01 -16.00 0.57
CA ARG A 151 -6.51 -16.68 -0.62
C ARG A 151 -5.81 -15.68 -1.57
N PRO A 152 -4.68 -16.07 -2.19
CA PRO A 152 -3.90 -15.19 -3.04
C PRO A 152 -4.66 -14.79 -4.31
N VAL A 153 -4.12 -13.81 -5.04
CA VAL A 153 -4.55 -13.52 -6.41
C VAL A 153 -4.34 -14.78 -7.26
N ASP A 154 -5.32 -15.11 -8.10
CA ASP A 154 -5.22 -16.24 -9.02
C ASP A 154 -5.93 -15.97 -10.35
N VAL A 155 -5.32 -16.38 -11.47
CA VAL A 155 -5.84 -16.16 -12.82
C VAL A 155 -7.15 -16.90 -13.11
N SER A 156 -7.42 -17.99 -12.40
CA SER A 156 -8.62 -18.81 -12.59
C SER A 156 -9.79 -18.35 -11.73
N TYR A 157 -9.52 -17.66 -10.61
CA TYR A 157 -10.55 -17.37 -9.60
C TYR A 157 -10.73 -15.87 -9.31
N SER A 158 -9.67 -15.06 -9.27
CA SER A 158 -9.77 -13.66 -8.83
C SER A 158 -10.46 -12.75 -9.84
N HIS A 159 -11.45 -11.96 -9.42
CA HIS A 159 -12.00 -10.88 -10.25
C HIS A 159 -11.20 -9.58 -10.06
N TRP A 160 -11.67 -8.47 -10.63
CA TRP A 160 -11.07 -7.15 -10.39
C TRP A 160 -11.09 -6.80 -8.90
N ASP A 161 -12.28 -6.76 -8.30
CA ASP A 161 -12.47 -6.57 -6.88
C ASP A 161 -12.14 -7.83 -6.06
N ASN A 162 -11.78 -7.61 -4.79
CA ASN A 162 -11.66 -8.69 -3.80
C ASN A 162 -13.05 -9.30 -3.58
N SER A 163 -13.12 -10.61 -3.44
CA SER A 163 -14.37 -11.36 -3.33
C SER A 163 -14.37 -12.29 -2.12
N LEU A 164 -15.56 -12.79 -1.77
CA LEU A 164 -15.75 -13.80 -0.74
C LEU A 164 -16.03 -15.15 -1.41
N GLU A 165 -15.34 -16.20 -0.98
CA GLU A 165 -15.49 -17.57 -1.46
C GLU A 165 -15.87 -18.50 -0.31
N GLY A 166 -16.51 -19.63 -0.60
CA GLY A 166 -16.83 -20.67 0.39
C GLY A 166 -18.19 -20.49 1.06
N SER A 167 -18.29 -20.92 2.32
CA SER A 167 -19.55 -20.92 3.07
C SER A 167 -19.89 -19.53 3.59
N THR A 168 -21.18 -19.18 3.58
CA THR A 168 -21.71 -17.93 4.15
C THR A 168 -21.38 -17.75 5.64
N ARG A 169 -21.14 -18.84 6.40
CA ARG A 169 -20.80 -18.77 7.82
C ARG A 169 -19.30 -18.59 8.10
N ALA A 170 -18.44 -18.92 7.14
CA ALA A 170 -16.99 -18.79 7.25
C ALA A 170 -16.40 -18.50 5.87
N PRO A 171 -16.68 -17.33 5.29
CA PRO A 171 -16.21 -17.00 3.95
C PRO A 171 -14.70 -16.74 3.97
N ALA A 172 -14.01 -17.27 2.96
CA ALA A 172 -12.62 -16.97 2.67
C ALA A 172 -12.53 -15.67 1.85
N LEU A 173 -11.58 -14.81 2.19
CA LEU A 173 -11.27 -13.60 1.42
C LEU A 173 -10.37 -13.94 0.24
N ARG A 174 -10.85 -13.77 -0.98
CA ARG A 174 -10.03 -13.83 -2.20
C ARG A 174 -9.48 -12.46 -2.53
N ILE A 175 -8.16 -12.37 -2.68
CA ILE A 175 -7.53 -11.13 -3.15
C ILE A 175 -7.85 -10.93 -4.64
N GLY A 176 -8.36 -9.73 -4.96
CA GLY A 176 -8.70 -9.30 -6.31
C GLY A 176 -7.51 -8.77 -7.10
N LEU A 177 -7.63 -8.80 -8.42
CA LEU A 177 -6.61 -8.35 -9.37
C LEU A 177 -6.24 -6.88 -9.23
N ARG A 178 -7.13 -6.06 -8.66
CA ARG A 178 -6.87 -4.64 -8.35
C ARG A 178 -5.72 -4.39 -7.39
N GLN A 179 -5.29 -5.41 -6.64
CA GLN A 179 -4.13 -5.29 -5.75
C GLN A 179 -2.78 -5.43 -6.48
N VAL A 180 -2.80 -5.90 -7.73
CA VAL A 180 -1.58 -6.05 -8.54
C VAL A 180 -1.15 -4.68 -9.08
N ASP A 181 0.06 -4.25 -8.73
CA ASP A 181 0.60 -2.93 -9.06
C ASP A 181 0.74 -2.74 -10.58
N GLY A 182 -0.02 -1.76 -11.10
CA GLY A 182 -0.10 -1.45 -12.53
C GLY A 182 -0.96 -2.41 -13.35
N PHE A 183 -1.77 -3.26 -12.72
CA PHE A 183 -2.78 -4.05 -13.41
C PHE A 183 -4.04 -3.21 -13.67
N ARG A 184 -4.72 -3.45 -14.80
CA ARG A 184 -5.85 -2.64 -15.25
C ARG A 184 -7.16 -3.41 -15.17
N GLU A 185 -8.25 -2.68 -14.94
CA GLU A 185 -9.61 -3.25 -14.84
C GLU A 185 -10.06 -3.89 -16.15
N ASP A 186 -9.79 -3.27 -17.30
CA ASP A 186 -10.10 -3.83 -18.62
C ASP A 186 -9.37 -5.16 -18.89
N TRP A 187 -8.19 -5.36 -18.30
CA TRP A 187 -7.49 -6.64 -18.38
C TRP A 187 -8.14 -7.70 -17.48
N ALA A 188 -8.64 -7.31 -16.31
CA ALA A 188 -9.37 -8.21 -15.42
C ALA A 188 -10.69 -8.66 -16.05
N GLU A 189 -11.41 -7.77 -16.72
CA GLU A 189 -12.64 -8.08 -17.45
C GLU A 189 -12.38 -9.03 -18.62
N ALA A 190 -11.34 -8.76 -19.42
CA ALA A 190 -10.95 -9.63 -20.52
C ALA A 190 -10.53 -11.03 -20.02
N LEU A 191 -9.82 -11.10 -18.89
CA LEU A 191 -9.47 -12.35 -18.24
C LEU A 191 -10.71 -13.11 -17.76
N ALA A 192 -11.64 -12.41 -17.11
CA ALA A 192 -12.89 -13.02 -16.66
C ALA A 192 -13.73 -13.54 -17.83
N ALA A 193 -13.77 -12.83 -18.97
CA ALA A 193 -14.44 -13.30 -20.18
C ALA A 193 -13.77 -14.57 -20.77
N ALA A 194 -12.44 -14.66 -20.73
CA ALA A 194 -11.70 -15.82 -21.22
C ALA A 194 -11.93 -17.10 -20.37
N ARG A 195 -12.33 -16.96 -19.10
CA ARG A 195 -12.64 -18.10 -18.20
C ARG A 195 -13.89 -18.90 -18.59
N ALA A 196 -14.66 -18.46 -19.57
CA ALA A 196 -15.76 -19.26 -20.11
C ALA A 196 -15.27 -20.63 -20.63
N THR A 197 -13.99 -20.73 -20.99
CA THR A 197 -13.29 -21.99 -21.30
C THR A 197 -12.30 -22.30 -20.18
N PRO A 198 -12.15 -23.57 -19.74
CA PRO A 198 -11.16 -23.94 -18.74
C PRO A 198 -9.76 -23.50 -19.16
N LEU A 199 -9.12 -22.69 -18.32
CA LEU A 199 -7.74 -22.26 -18.49
C LEU A 199 -6.83 -23.43 -18.19
N SER A 200 -6.38 -24.12 -19.23
CA SER A 200 -5.46 -25.25 -19.11
C SER A 200 -3.99 -24.83 -19.28
N ASP A 201 -3.74 -23.70 -19.93
CA ASP A 201 -2.39 -23.21 -20.21
C ASP A 201 -2.30 -21.68 -20.24
N VAL A 202 -1.08 -21.17 -20.07
CA VAL A 202 -0.71 -19.74 -20.09
C VAL A 202 -0.97 -19.10 -21.46
N GLU A 203 -0.92 -19.89 -22.54
CA GLU A 203 -1.09 -19.44 -23.93
C GLU A 203 -2.54 -19.01 -24.25
N THR A 204 -3.53 -19.62 -23.59
CA THR A 204 -4.96 -19.34 -23.79
C THR A 204 -5.42 -18.04 -23.09
N LEU A 205 -4.54 -17.43 -22.29
CA LEU A 205 -4.87 -16.27 -21.47
C LEU A 205 -4.62 -14.94 -22.21
N ALA A 206 -5.29 -13.90 -21.69
CA ALA A 206 -5.39 -12.54 -22.25
C ALA A 206 -4.04 -11.86 -22.63
N ARG A 207 -4.13 -10.62 -23.14
CA ARG A 207 -3.00 -9.77 -23.58
C ARG A 207 -1.72 -9.94 -22.73
N ARG A 208 -0.56 -10.13 -23.38
CA ARG A 208 0.72 -10.50 -22.75
C ARG A 208 1.25 -9.56 -21.67
N ALA A 209 0.98 -8.26 -21.79
CA ALA A 209 1.32 -7.27 -20.75
C ALA A 209 0.63 -7.59 -19.41
N ALA A 210 -0.60 -8.13 -19.46
CA ALA A 210 -1.32 -8.61 -18.29
C ALA A 210 -0.66 -9.89 -17.72
N LEU A 211 -0.27 -10.84 -18.58
CA LEU A 211 0.34 -12.10 -18.15
C LEU A 211 1.67 -11.91 -17.42
N ARG A 212 2.53 -10.99 -17.90
CA ARG A 212 3.81 -10.69 -17.21
C ARG A 212 3.56 -10.19 -15.79
N LYS A 213 2.60 -9.28 -15.62
CA LYS A 213 2.19 -8.75 -14.32
C LYS A 213 1.57 -9.81 -13.40
N LEU A 214 0.77 -10.72 -13.96
CA LEU A 214 0.17 -11.84 -13.22
C LEU A 214 1.23 -12.85 -12.77
N ALA A 215 2.25 -13.11 -13.60
CA ALA A 215 3.35 -14.00 -13.28
C ALA A 215 4.23 -13.39 -12.18
N ASP A 216 4.56 -12.09 -12.30
CA ASP A 216 5.23 -11.34 -11.24
C ASP A 216 4.41 -11.42 -9.93
N ALA A 217 3.08 -11.32 -9.99
CA ALA A 217 2.18 -11.40 -8.85
C ALA A 217 1.90 -12.81 -8.30
N ASP A 218 2.55 -13.86 -8.83
CA ASP A 218 2.35 -15.26 -8.43
C ASP A 218 0.90 -15.77 -8.59
N ALA A 219 0.21 -15.31 -9.64
CA ALA A 219 -1.20 -15.59 -9.87
C ALA A 219 -1.49 -16.92 -10.59
N PHE A 220 -0.48 -17.73 -10.90
CA PHE A 220 -0.59 -18.94 -11.72
C PHE A 220 -0.58 -20.25 -10.91
N ARG A 221 -0.76 -20.16 -9.59
CA ARG A 221 -0.73 -21.32 -8.68
C ARG A 221 -1.79 -22.36 -9.01
N SER A 222 -2.97 -21.96 -9.46
CA SER A 222 -4.01 -22.90 -9.90
C SER A 222 -3.63 -23.73 -11.13
N LEU A 223 -2.68 -23.26 -11.95
CA LEU A 223 -2.14 -24.01 -13.09
C LEU A 223 -0.93 -24.88 -12.70
N GLY A 224 -0.59 -24.94 -11.41
CA GLY A 224 0.55 -25.70 -10.91
C GLY A 224 1.91 -25.07 -11.18
N LEU A 225 1.95 -23.80 -11.64
CA LEU A 225 3.19 -23.09 -11.93
C LEU A 225 3.65 -22.26 -10.75
N ASP A 226 4.91 -22.43 -10.35
CA ASP A 226 5.59 -21.51 -9.46
C ASP A 226 5.92 -20.18 -10.16
N ARG A 227 6.12 -19.10 -9.40
CA ARG A 227 6.39 -17.76 -9.94
C ARG A 227 7.49 -17.77 -11.01
N ARG A 228 8.59 -18.47 -10.76
CA ARG A 228 9.73 -18.53 -11.68
C ARG A 228 9.38 -19.29 -12.97
N GLU A 229 8.63 -20.37 -12.85
CA GLU A 229 8.14 -21.17 -13.98
C GLU A 229 7.12 -20.39 -14.81
N ALA A 230 6.17 -19.71 -14.15
CA ALA A 230 5.20 -18.85 -14.79
C ALA A 230 5.86 -17.69 -15.54
N LEU A 231 6.86 -17.03 -14.93
CA LEU A 231 7.62 -15.97 -15.59
C LEU A 231 8.38 -16.49 -16.81
N TRP A 232 8.95 -17.69 -16.71
CA TRP A 232 9.62 -18.33 -17.83
C TRP A 232 8.63 -18.67 -18.95
N ALA A 233 7.48 -19.26 -18.62
CA ALA A 233 6.43 -19.59 -19.57
C ALA A 233 5.90 -18.35 -20.30
N VAL A 234 5.59 -17.28 -19.56
CA VAL A 234 5.09 -16.02 -20.14
C VAL A 234 6.12 -15.34 -21.04
N ARG A 235 7.42 -15.42 -20.71
CA ARG A 235 8.49 -14.82 -21.54
C ARG A 235 8.67 -15.51 -22.89
N ARG A 236 8.25 -16.77 -23.03
CA ARG A 236 8.34 -17.53 -24.28
C ARG A 236 7.27 -17.13 -25.29
N LEU A 237 6.13 -16.63 -24.81
CA LEU A 237 5.06 -16.19 -25.70
C LEU A 237 5.62 -15.10 -26.62
N PRO A 238 5.35 -15.16 -27.95
CA PRO A 238 5.82 -14.14 -28.90
C PRO A 238 5.35 -12.73 -28.48
N ASP A 239 5.76 -11.62 -29.11
CA ASP A 239 5.24 -10.28 -28.72
C ASP A 239 4.07 -9.82 -29.62
N ASP A 240 3.84 -10.47 -30.78
CA ASP A 240 2.82 -10.13 -31.78
C ASP A 240 1.51 -10.94 -31.67
N ALA A 241 0.40 -10.42 -32.20
CA ALA A 241 -0.86 -11.15 -32.29
C ALA A 241 -0.64 -12.54 -32.92
N PRO A 242 -1.40 -13.58 -32.52
CA PRO A 242 -1.18 -14.92 -33.01
C PRO A 242 -1.18 -14.93 -34.54
N LEU A 243 -0.20 -15.61 -35.12
CA LEU A 243 0.02 -15.67 -36.55
C LEU A 243 -1.27 -16.19 -37.22
N PRO A 244 -1.71 -15.60 -38.36
CA PRO A 244 -3.01 -15.90 -38.96
C PRO A 244 -3.30 -17.39 -39.19
N LEU A 245 -2.26 -18.19 -39.46
CA LEU A 245 -2.35 -19.64 -39.64
C LEU A 245 -2.73 -20.37 -38.34
N PHE A 246 -2.10 -19.98 -37.22
CA PHE A 246 -2.36 -20.58 -35.91
C PHE A 246 -3.70 -20.11 -35.35
N ALA A 247 -4.03 -18.83 -35.55
CA ALA A 247 -5.32 -18.26 -35.18
C ALA A 247 -6.49 -18.93 -35.93
N ALA A 248 -6.32 -19.26 -37.21
CA ALA A 248 -7.35 -19.95 -38.01
C ALA A 248 -7.51 -21.44 -37.66
N ALA A 249 -6.44 -22.08 -37.18
CA ALA A 249 -6.41 -23.50 -36.84
C ALA A 249 -6.68 -23.79 -35.35
N ASP A 250 -6.82 -22.74 -34.52
CA ASP A 250 -6.84 -22.83 -33.05
C ASP A 250 -5.68 -23.70 -32.51
N ALA A 251 -4.51 -23.56 -33.13
CA ALA A 251 -3.34 -24.39 -32.87
C ALA A 251 -2.30 -23.62 -32.03
N ARG A 252 -1.58 -24.35 -31.16
CA ARG A 252 -0.50 -23.79 -30.33
C ARG A 252 0.65 -23.29 -31.19
N GLU A 253 1.15 -22.09 -30.89
CA GLU A 253 2.30 -21.50 -31.60
C GLU A 253 3.62 -22.07 -31.09
N LEU A 254 3.65 -22.45 -29.81
CA LEU A 254 4.84 -23.02 -29.16
C LEU A 254 4.79 -24.55 -29.16
N GLY A 255 5.91 -25.15 -29.54
CA GLY A 255 6.13 -26.59 -29.39
C GLY A 255 6.30 -26.99 -27.92
N ALA A 256 6.05 -28.26 -27.61
CA ALA A 256 6.37 -28.82 -26.30
C ALA A 256 7.89 -28.88 -26.12
N GLU A 257 8.40 -28.15 -25.12
CA GLU A 257 9.81 -28.18 -24.77
C GLU A 257 10.09 -29.07 -23.54
N PRO A 258 11.30 -29.63 -23.42
CA PRO A 258 11.74 -30.29 -22.21
C PRO A 258 11.74 -29.32 -21.02
N ASP A 259 11.52 -29.87 -19.82
CA ASP A 259 11.58 -29.11 -18.58
C ASP A 259 12.93 -28.40 -18.43
N ALA A 260 12.88 -27.08 -18.25
CA ALA A 260 14.05 -26.22 -18.09
C ALA A 260 14.78 -26.43 -16.75
N ARG A 261 14.21 -27.21 -15.81
CA ARG A 261 14.76 -27.52 -14.48
C ARG A 261 15.22 -26.26 -13.76
N LEU A 262 14.33 -25.27 -13.70
CA LEU A 262 14.62 -24.00 -13.05
C LEU A 262 14.85 -24.24 -11.55
N PRO A 263 15.83 -23.55 -10.92
CA PRO A 263 15.99 -23.63 -9.48
C PRO A 263 14.71 -23.18 -8.77
N THR A 264 14.33 -23.83 -7.68
CA THR A 264 13.20 -23.39 -6.85
C THR A 264 13.47 -22.00 -6.28
N MET A 265 12.46 -21.14 -6.30
CA MET A 265 12.59 -19.78 -5.77
C MET A 265 12.59 -19.81 -4.22
N ALA A 266 13.52 -19.08 -3.60
CA ALA A 266 13.62 -19.08 -2.14
C ALA A 266 12.46 -18.29 -1.51
N LEU A 267 12.09 -18.61 -0.25
CA LEU A 267 11.00 -17.91 0.45
C LEU A 267 11.24 -16.39 0.53
N GLY A 268 12.48 -15.97 0.78
CA GLY A 268 12.84 -14.55 0.81
C GLY A 268 12.56 -13.83 -0.50
N GLU A 269 12.92 -14.46 -1.62
CA GLU A 269 12.69 -13.94 -2.96
C GLU A 269 11.20 -13.83 -3.23
N HIS A 270 10.42 -14.85 -2.83
CA HIS A 270 8.96 -14.81 -2.95
C HIS A 270 8.37 -13.62 -2.19
N VAL A 271 8.74 -13.44 -0.92
CA VAL A 271 8.23 -12.33 -0.10
C VAL A 271 8.65 -10.99 -0.68
N ALA A 272 9.91 -10.83 -1.11
CA ALA A 272 10.39 -9.60 -1.72
C ALA A 272 9.59 -9.25 -2.99
N ALA A 273 9.35 -10.23 -3.86
CA ALA A 273 8.54 -10.04 -5.06
C ALA A 273 7.06 -9.76 -4.74
N ASP A 274 6.46 -10.45 -3.76
CA ASP A 274 5.08 -10.20 -3.32
C ASP A 274 4.88 -8.74 -2.88
N TYR A 275 5.80 -8.18 -2.09
CA TYR A 275 5.71 -6.77 -1.68
C TYR A 275 5.99 -5.77 -2.81
N GLN A 276 6.73 -6.15 -3.85
CA GLN A 276 6.90 -5.33 -5.04
C GLN A 276 5.62 -5.28 -5.89
N THR A 277 4.88 -6.38 -5.97
CA THR A 277 3.76 -6.54 -6.90
C THR A 277 2.39 -6.35 -6.25
N LEU A 278 2.20 -6.80 -5.02
CA LEU A 278 0.93 -6.79 -4.28
C LEU A 278 0.95 -5.87 -3.06
N ARG A 279 2.13 -5.37 -2.68
CA ARG A 279 2.35 -4.59 -1.43
C ARG A 279 2.02 -5.36 -0.13
N LEU A 280 1.81 -6.67 -0.23
CA LEU A 280 1.58 -7.59 0.89
C LEU A 280 2.08 -8.99 0.50
N SER A 281 2.39 -9.84 1.48
CA SER A 281 2.65 -11.27 1.26
C SER A 281 1.79 -12.12 2.19
N LEU A 282 1.24 -13.21 1.64
CA LEU A 282 0.54 -14.23 2.45
C LEU A 282 1.49 -15.32 2.98
N LYS A 283 2.74 -15.37 2.48
CA LYS A 283 3.70 -16.44 2.79
C LYS A 283 4.42 -16.18 4.11
N ALA A 284 5.04 -15.01 4.24
CA ALA A 284 5.72 -14.59 5.46
C ALA A 284 5.90 -13.06 5.48
N HIS A 285 6.11 -12.51 6.68
CA HIS A 285 6.51 -11.13 6.85
C HIS A 285 8.02 -10.96 6.58
N PRO A 286 8.50 -9.84 5.99
CA PRO A 286 9.92 -9.63 5.69
C PRO A 286 10.83 -9.76 6.92
N MET A 287 10.34 -9.32 8.08
CA MET A 287 11.09 -9.42 9.35
C MET A 287 11.32 -10.86 9.79
N ALA A 288 10.45 -11.81 9.44
CA ALA A 288 10.64 -13.22 9.77
C ALA A 288 11.88 -13.81 9.07
N ILE A 289 12.17 -13.36 7.85
CA ILE A 289 13.36 -13.79 7.10
C ILE A 289 14.63 -13.17 7.66
N LEU A 290 14.55 -11.92 8.12
CA LEU A 290 15.66 -11.18 8.72
C LEU A 290 15.86 -11.49 10.22
N ARG A 291 14.93 -12.22 10.83
CA ARG A 291 14.90 -12.49 12.27
C ARG A 291 16.21 -13.10 12.80
N PRO A 292 16.84 -14.10 12.15
CA PRO A 292 18.11 -14.66 12.63
C PRO A 292 19.24 -13.62 12.77
N ILE A 293 19.28 -12.62 11.89
CA ILE A 293 20.28 -11.54 11.92
C ILE A 293 20.01 -10.63 13.12
N PHE A 294 18.74 -10.25 13.31
CA PHE A 294 18.35 -9.34 14.39
C PHE A 294 18.43 -9.99 15.77
N ASP A 295 18.14 -11.29 15.87
CA ASP A 295 18.31 -12.07 17.10
C ASP A 295 19.79 -12.15 17.51
N ALA A 296 20.69 -12.38 16.54
CA ALA A 296 22.14 -12.38 16.79
C ALA A 296 22.66 -11.01 17.28
N GLU A 297 22.02 -9.92 16.88
CA GLU A 297 22.33 -8.57 17.34
C GLU A 297 21.58 -8.17 18.64
N GLY A 298 20.70 -9.03 19.16
CA GLY A 298 19.92 -8.80 20.36
C GLY A 298 18.75 -7.82 20.20
N LEU A 299 18.18 -7.69 18.99
CA LEU A 299 16.96 -6.90 18.75
C LEU A 299 15.73 -7.76 18.99
N LEU A 300 14.83 -7.27 19.83
CA LEU A 300 13.59 -7.95 20.21
C LEU A 300 12.52 -7.85 19.11
N THR A 301 11.54 -8.73 19.19
CA THR A 301 10.29 -8.61 18.42
C THR A 301 9.37 -7.54 19.02
N CYS A 302 8.36 -7.10 18.28
CA CYS A 302 7.31 -6.20 18.77
C CYS A 302 6.61 -6.81 19.99
N ALA A 303 6.15 -8.06 19.89
CA ALA A 303 5.48 -8.75 21.00
C ALA A 303 6.40 -8.92 22.24
N GLN A 304 7.69 -9.24 22.03
CA GLN A 304 8.65 -9.31 23.13
C GLN A 304 8.87 -7.96 23.79
N THR A 305 8.86 -6.87 23.01
CA THR A 305 8.98 -5.50 23.50
C THR A 305 7.77 -5.12 24.35
N GLU A 306 6.56 -5.43 23.88
CA GLU A 306 5.31 -5.20 24.63
C GLU A 306 5.26 -5.97 25.95
N ALA A 307 5.80 -7.20 25.97
CA ALA A 307 5.87 -8.03 27.16
C ALA A 307 6.86 -7.51 28.23
N ARG A 308 7.77 -6.59 27.90
CA ARG A 308 8.72 -6.03 28.88
C ARG A 308 8.04 -5.15 29.92
N ARG A 309 8.70 -4.99 31.06
CA ARG A 309 8.25 -4.08 32.13
C ARG A 309 8.48 -2.63 31.72
N GLY A 310 7.61 -1.72 32.18
CA GLY A 310 7.83 -0.28 32.03
C GLY A 310 9.18 0.14 32.62
N GLY A 311 9.87 1.06 31.95
CA GLY A 311 11.23 1.51 32.27
C GLY A 311 12.35 0.66 31.70
N ALA A 312 12.06 -0.49 31.06
CA ALA A 312 13.10 -1.33 30.47
C ALA A 312 13.73 -0.68 29.22
N LEU A 313 15.05 -0.67 29.15
CA LEU A 313 15.79 -0.31 27.93
C LEU A 313 15.78 -1.50 26.97
N VAL A 314 15.33 -1.28 25.74
CA VAL A 314 15.18 -2.33 24.72
C VAL A 314 15.65 -1.84 23.36
N ARG A 315 15.97 -2.79 22.48
CA ARG A 315 16.24 -2.57 21.07
C ARG A 315 15.23 -3.39 20.27
N VAL A 316 14.51 -2.75 19.36
CA VAL A 316 13.51 -3.39 18.48
C VAL A 316 13.82 -3.03 17.04
N ALA A 317 13.58 -3.93 16.10
CA ALA A 317 13.56 -3.61 14.68
C ALA A 317 12.22 -3.94 14.06
N GLY A 318 11.79 -3.13 13.12
CA GLY A 318 10.56 -3.36 12.36
C GLY A 318 10.49 -2.53 11.09
N VAL A 319 9.59 -2.95 10.21
CA VAL A 319 9.21 -2.21 9.02
C VAL A 319 8.41 -0.98 9.44
N VAL A 320 8.69 0.17 8.84
CA VAL A 320 8.03 1.42 9.17
C VAL A 320 6.71 1.53 8.43
N LEU A 321 5.61 1.56 9.16
CA LEU A 321 4.28 1.66 8.56
C LEU A 321 3.83 3.10 8.37
N VAL A 322 3.90 3.86 9.45
CA VAL A 322 3.26 5.16 9.57
C VAL A 322 4.17 6.08 10.36
N ARG A 323 4.25 7.34 9.93
CA ARG A 323 4.82 8.43 10.72
C ARG A 323 3.81 9.54 10.89
N GLN A 324 3.54 9.91 12.12
CA GLN A 324 2.57 10.94 12.47
C GLN A 324 3.19 12.05 13.31
N ARG A 325 2.87 13.30 12.97
CA ARG A 325 3.17 14.46 13.79
C ARG A 325 1.86 15.21 14.07
N PRO A 326 1.25 15.04 15.25
CA PRO A 326 0.00 15.73 15.57
C PRO A 326 0.22 17.25 15.67
N GLY A 327 -0.36 18.00 14.74
CA GLY A 327 -0.34 19.46 14.71
C GLY A 327 1.07 20.08 14.73
N LYS A 328 1.25 21.13 15.55
CA LYS A 328 2.57 21.73 15.85
C LYS A 328 3.29 21.00 16.99
N GLY A 329 2.93 19.75 17.28
CA GLY A 329 3.47 18.99 18.40
C GLY A 329 4.99 18.83 18.34
N ASN A 330 5.58 18.71 19.53
CA ASN A 330 7.00 18.43 19.75
C ASN A 330 7.33 16.92 19.76
N ALA A 331 6.39 16.07 19.39
CA ALA A 331 6.57 14.62 19.33
C ALA A 331 6.14 14.06 17.97
N ILE A 332 6.84 13.03 17.53
CA ILE A 332 6.57 12.26 16.32
C ILE A 332 6.30 10.82 16.74
N PHE A 333 5.22 10.27 16.22
CA PHE A 333 4.79 8.90 16.44
C PHE A 333 5.16 8.09 15.22
N VAL A 334 5.82 6.96 15.43
CA VAL A 334 6.21 6.04 14.37
C VAL A 334 5.70 4.66 14.75
N THR A 335 4.94 4.02 13.87
CA THR A 335 4.50 2.64 14.09
C THR A 335 5.42 1.70 13.32
N LEU A 336 6.08 0.80 14.06
CA LEU A 336 6.89 -0.28 13.49
C LEU A 336 6.08 -1.58 13.47
N GLU A 337 6.30 -2.40 12.45
CA GLU A 337 5.69 -3.71 12.29
C GLU A 337 6.75 -4.80 12.14
N ASP A 338 6.49 -5.93 12.80
CA ASP A 338 7.17 -7.19 12.54
C ASP A 338 6.17 -8.35 12.42
N GLU A 339 6.66 -9.57 12.27
CA GLU A 339 5.84 -10.78 12.15
C GLU A 339 5.01 -11.10 13.41
N THR A 340 5.31 -10.47 14.54
CA THR A 340 4.67 -10.72 15.84
C THR A 340 3.68 -9.64 16.24
N GLY A 341 3.78 -8.44 15.67
CA GLY A 341 2.87 -7.35 16.03
C GLY A 341 3.26 -6.01 15.44
N ILE A 342 2.70 -4.97 16.05
CA ILE A 342 3.11 -3.60 15.85
C ILE A 342 3.65 -3.05 17.18
N ILE A 343 4.46 -2.00 17.12
CA ILE A 343 4.86 -1.23 18.31
C ILE A 343 4.85 0.26 17.97
N ASN A 344 4.30 1.06 18.88
CA ASN A 344 4.24 2.51 18.73
C ASN A 344 5.49 3.14 19.36
N VAL A 345 6.27 3.81 18.53
CA VAL A 345 7.49 4.52 18.91
C VAL A 345 7.20 6.01 19.03
N VAL A 346 7.63 6.63 20.13
CA VAL A 346 7.52 8.07 20.37
C VAL A 346 8.91 8.70 20.26
N LEU A 347 9.05 9.68 19.37
CA LEU A 347 10.26 10.47 19.20
C LEU A 347 10.01 11.92 19.59
N TRP A 348 10.69 12.39 20.62
CA TRP A 348 10.69 13.80 21.00
C TRP A 348 11.48 14.64 19.99
N ALA A 349 11.12 15.92 19.84
CA ALA A 349 11.69 16.82 18.83
C ALA A 349 13.22 16.85 18.83
N GLN A 350 13.87 16.81 20.00
CA GLN A 350 15.32 16.79 20.11
C GLN A 350 15.95 15.54 19.48
N VAL A 351 15.39 14.36 19.78
CA VAL A 351 15.83 13.09 19.22
C VAL A 351 15.54 13.05 17.72
N PHE A 352 14.38 13.56 17.31
CA PHE A 352 14.03 13.64 15.89
C PHE A 352 14.99 14.52 15.11
N GLU A 353 15.31 15.74 15.57
CA GLU A 353 16.22 16.62 14.83
C GLU A 353 17.63 16.02 14.74
N GLN A 354 18.06 15.25 15.75
CA GLN A 354 19.33 14.51 15.72
C GLN A 354 19.33 13.37 14.68
N PHE A 355 18.26 12.57 14.63
CA PHE A 355 18.15 11.39 13.76
C PHE A 355 17.21 11.63 12.57
N ARG A 356 17.12 12.89 12.10
CA ARG A 356 16.11 13.30 11.11
C ARG A 356 16.22 12.52 9.82
N ARG A 357 17.45 12.25 9.37
CA ARG A 357 17.71 11.52 8.13
C ARG A 357 17.24 10.07 8.24
N GLU A 358 17.61 9.40 9.32
CA GLU A 358 17.27 8.01 9.61
C GLU A 358 15.75 7.87 9.76
N VAL A 359 15.13 8.74 10.56
CA VAL A 359 13.69 8.72 10.76
C VAL A 359 12.96 8.93 9.45
N MET A 360 13.33 9.92 8.63
CA MET A 360 12.57 10.25 7.40
C MET A 360 12.83 9.28 6.25
N ALA A 361 14.03 8.71 6.12
CA ALA A 361 14.40 7.88 4.97
C ALA A 361 14.17 6.37 5.18
N ALA A 362 14.22 5.89 6.43
CA ALA A 362 14.23 4.46 6.69
C ALA A 362 12.89 3.78 6.34
N ARG A 363 12.95 2.62 5.71
CA ARG A 363 11.82 1.69 5.54
C ARG A 363 11.83 0.58 6.57
N LEU A 364 13.00 0.29 7.11
CA LEU A 364 13.22 -0.62 8.22
C LEU A 364 14.05 0.13 9.25
N MET A 365 13.50 0.31 10.45
CA MET A 365 14.17 1.03 11.53
C MET A 365 14.50 0.07 12.67
N ALA A 366 15.72 0.18 13.18
CA ALA A 366 16.06 -0.31 14.50
C ALA A 366 16.01 0.86 15.49
N VAL A 367 15.23 0.71 16.55
CA VAL A 367 15.01 1.72 17.58
C VAL A 367 15.50 1.18 18.91
N GLU A 368 16.35 1.95 19.56
CA GLU A 368 16.78 1.75 20.94
C GLU A 368 16.08 2.78 21.81
N GLY A 369 15.39 2.31 22.85
CA GLY A 369 14.50 3.16 23.62
C GLY A 369 14.04 2.53 24.93
N VAL A 370 13.22 3.27 25.66
CA VAL A 370 12.66 2.83 26.94
C VAL A 370 11.18 2.51 26.75
N VAL A 371 10.76 1.35 27.25
CA VAL A 371 9.36 0.95 27.24
C VAL A 371 8.58 1.76 28.27
N GLU A 372 7.55 2.46 27.85
CA GLU A 372 6.58 3.15 28.70
C GLU A 372 5.22 2.48 28.53
N LYS A 373 4.53 2.26 29.64
CA LYS A 373 3.18 1.67 29.64
C LYS A 373 2.22 2.71 30.19
N SER A 374 1.20 3.06 29.41
CA SER A 374 0.17 3.97 29.86
C SER A 374 -0.76 3.29 30.87
N PRO A 375 -1.46 4.04 31.73
CA PRO A 375 -2.50 3.50 32.61
C PRO A 375 -3.63 2.81 31.84
N GLU A 376 -3.89 3.21 30.59
CA GLU A 376 -4.88 2.56 29.71
C GLU A 376 -4.37 1.27 29.04
N GLY A 377 -3.14 0.83 29.36
CA GLY A 377 -2.57 -0.42 28.86
C GLY A 377 -1.87 -0.32 27.51
N VAL A 378 -1.73 0.87 26.93
CA VAL A 378 -1.00 1.07 25.66
C VAL A 378 0.50 1.10 25.92
N VAL A 379 1.26 0.32 25.14
CA VAL A 379 2.73 0.29 25.22
C VAL A 379 3.34 1.23 24.19
N HIS A 380 4.19 2.13 24.66
CA HIS A 380 4.97 3.03 23.84
C HIS A 380 6.47 2.76 24.02
N LEU A 381 7.24 2.86 22.95
CA LEU A 381 8.70 2.86 23.01
C LEU A 381 9.21 4.29 22.82
N VAL A 382 9.71 4.91 23.88
CA VAL A 382 10.33 6.24 23.79
C VAL A 382 11.73 6.09 23.22
N ALA A 383 11.92 6.56 21.98
CA ALA A 383 13.17 6.42 21.25
C ALA A 383 14.28 7.27 21.86
N ARG A 384 15.46 6.67 22.04
CA ARG A 384 16.72 7.35 22.36
C ARG A 384 17.67 7.39 21.17
N ARG A 385 17.67 6.33 20.36
CA ARG A 385 18.50 6.22 19.17
C ARG A 385 17.75 5.49 18.06
N VAL A 386 17.89 5.98 16.84
CA VAL A 386 17.29 5.41 15.64
C VAL A 386 18.39 5.06 14.66
N ILE A 387 18.30 3.88 14.06
CA ILE A 387 19.24 3.39 13.06
C ILE A 387 18.44 2.97 11.84
N ASP A 388 18.82 3.50 10.68
CA ASP A 388 18.30 3.03 9.39
C ASP A 388 18.91 1.66 9.06
N ARG A 389 18.05 0.63 8.97
CA ARG A 389 18.41 -0.74 8.59
C ARG A 389 17.74 -1.16 7.28
N SER A 390 17.32 -0.19 6.46
CA SER A 390 16.69 -0.45 5.16
C SER A 390 17.55 -1.26 4.20
N ASN A 391 18.88 -1.19 4.33
CA ASN A 391 19.80 -1.99 3.53
C ASN A 391 19.63 -3.49 3.75
N GLU A 392 19.15 -3.93 4.93
CA GLU A 392 18.91 -5.35 5.21
C GLU A 392 17.81 -5.94 4.32
N LEU A 393 16.88 -5.12 3.81
CA LEU A 393 15.83 -5.57 2.89
C LEU A 393 16.41 -6.10 1.57
N SER A 394 17.62 -5.68 1.18
CA SER A 394 18.29 -6.22 -0.01
C SER A 394 18.69 -7.69 0.15
N ARG A 395 18.86 -8.17 1.39
CA ARG A 395 19.18 -9.57 1.70
C ARG A 395 18.01 -10.53 1.54
N LEU A 396 16.80 -10.00 1.30
CA LEU A 396 15.63 -10.83 1.04
C LEU A 396 15.72 -11.56 -0.32
N SER A 397 16.47 -11.03 -1.29
CA SER A 397 16.72 -11.68 -2.58
C SER A 397 18.18 -12.11 -2.71
N GLN A 398 18.42 -13.34 -3.18
CA GLN A 398 19.79 -13.83 -3.41
C GLN A 398 20.45 -13.16 -4.63
N ASP A 399 19.69 -12.43 -5.46
CA ASP A 399 20.22 -11.64 -6.59
C ASP A 399 21.19 -10.51 -6.16
N HIS A 400 21.35 -10.28 -4.85
CA HIS A 400 22.26 -9.28 -4.28
C HIS A 400 23.44 -9.86 -3.52
N ASP A 401 23.72 -11.16 -3.65
CA ASP A 401 25.09 -11.63 -3.44
C ASP A 401 25.97 -10.94 -4.51
N THR A 402 26.44 -9.73 -4.20
CA THR A 402 27.55 -9.11 -4.92
C THR A 402 28.69 -10.09 -4.80
N THR A 403 28.82 -10.97 -5.79
CA THR A 403 30.03 -11.74 -6.01
C THR A 403 31.10 -10.66 -6.16
N VAL A 404 31.91 -10.46 -5.12
CA VAL A 404 33.06 -9.55 -5.18
C VAL A 404 33.88 -10.04 -6.35
N GLN A 405 33.81 -9.35 -7.48
CA GLN A 405 34.72 -9.61 -8.58
C GLN A 405 36.09 -9.23 -8.03
N LEU A 406 36.84 -10.25 -7.59
CA LEU A 406 38.24 -10.10 -7.26
C LEU A 406 38.90 -9.47 -8.48
N ALA A 407 39.44 -8.26 -8.31
CA ALA A 407 40.17 -7.60 -9.36
C ALA A 407 41.28 -8.53 -9.85
N ARG A 408 41.44 -8.64 -11.17
CA ARG A 408 42.59 -9.37 -11.72
C ARG A 408 43.87 -8.67 -11.26
N ALA A 409 44.92 -9.44 -10.99
CA ALA A 409 46.18 -8.92 -10.44
C ALA A 409 46.89 -7.89 -11.35
N ASP A 410 46.48 -7.79 -12.62
CA ASP A 410 47.01 -6.90 -13.66
C ASP A 410 46.30 -5.54 -13.78
N VAL A 411 45.26 -5.28 -12.98
CA VAL A 411 44.49 -4.01 -13.00
C VAL A 411 45.35 -2.78 -12.70
N VAL A 412 46.48 -2.95 -12.00
CA VAL A 412 47.47 -1.87 -11.75
C VAL A 412 48.23 -1.49 -13.03
N ALA A 413 48.46 -2.44 -13.94
CA ALA A 413 49.19 -2.23 -15.19
C ALA A 413 48.28 -1.81 -16.36
N HIS A 414 47.03 -2.29 -16.35
CA HIS A 414 46.03 -1.97 -17.37
C HIS A 414 44.71 -1.56 -16.69
N PRO A 415 44.56 -0.29 -16.31
CA PRO A 415 43.34 0.18 -15.66
C PRO A 415 42.17 0.09 -16.65
N GLN A 416 41.41 -1.00 -16.56
CA GLN A 416 40.10 -1.09 -17.20
C GLN A 416 39.07 -0.56 -16.22
N THR A 417 38.44 0.56 -16.57
CA THR A 417 37.26 1.03 -15.85
C THR A 417 36.23 -0.10 -15.89
N PRO A 418 35.71 -0.58 -14.74
CA PRO A 418 34.68 -1.59 -14.76
C PRO A 418 33.54 -1.09 -15.64
N ARG A 419 33.22 -1.82 -16.71
CA ARG A 419 31.93 -1.66 -17.35
C ARG A 419 30.93 -2.17 -16.33
N HIS A 420 30.45 -1.26 -15.49
CA HIS A 420 29.31 -1.52 -14.64
C HIS A 420 28.23 -2.13 -15.56
N PRO A 421 27.69 -3.32 -15.25
CA PRO A 421 26.34 -3.63 -15.71
C PRO A 421 25.49 -2.41 -15.33
N PRO A 422 24.53 -1.95 -16.15
CA PRO A 422 23.69 -0.83 -15.77
C PRO A 422 23.10 -1.17 -14.41
N HIS A 423 23.66 -0.59 -13.35
CA HIS A 423 23.12 -0.68 -12.01
C HIS A 423 21.77 -0.02 -12.18
N ARG A 424 20.70 -0.82 -12.26
CA ARG A 424 19.35 -0.32 -12.05
C ARG A 424 19.44 0.45 -10.75
N HIS A 425 19.22 1.76 -10.83
CA HIS A 425 19.44 2.67 -9.72
C HIS A 425 18.74 2.08 -8.48
N PRO A 426 19.32 2.13 -7.27
CA PRO A 426 18.67 1.63 -6.03
C PRO A 426 17.28 2.23 -5.73
N ARG A 427 16.84 3.22 -6.52
CA ARG A 427 15.52 3.84 -6.46
C ARG A 427 14.45 3.05 -7.25
N ASP A 428 14.86 2.15 -8.14
CA ASP A 428 14.00 1.36 -9.02
C ASP A 428 13.61 -0.01 -8.46
N VAL A 429 14.25 -0.47 -7.37
CA VAL A 429 13.90 -1.73 -6.69
C VAL A 429 13.20 -1.41 -5.37
N ARG A 430 11.97 -0.93 -5.45
CA ARG A 430 11.15 -0.63 -4.26
C ARG A 430 10.53 -1.91 -3.72
N ILE A 431 11.29 -2.64 -2.88
CA ILE A 431 10.81 -3.88 -2.23
C ILE A 431 9.59 -3.58 -1.36
N LEU A 432 9.69 -2.62 -0.43
CA LEU A 432 8.57 -2.17 0.38
C LEU A 432 7.98 -0.85 -0.15
N PRO A 433 6.65 -0.64 -0.04
CA PRO A 433 6.07 0.67 -0.29
C PRO A 433 6.71 1.74 0.60
N GLY A 434 6.58 3.00 0.17
CA GLY A 434 6.84 4.11 1.08
C GLY A 434 5.92 4.00 2.29
N SER A 435 6.45 4.34 3.45
CA SER A 435 5.68 4.68 4.64
C SER A 435 4.59 5.70 4.33
N ARG A 436 3.48 5.62 5.07
CA ARG A 436 2.46 6.66 5.04
C ARG A 436 2.93 7.80 5.94
N ASP A 437 3.59 8.76 5.31
CA ASP A 437 4.06 9.99 5.94
C ASP A 437 3.08 11.13 5.64
N PHE A 438 2.96 12.09 6.55
CA PHE A 438 2.17 13.30 6.31
C PHE A 438 2.81 14.23 5.27
N HIS A 439 1.93 14.97 4.59
CA HIS A 439 2.14 16.36 4.23
C HIS A 439 1.45 17.28 5.24
#